data_AF-A0A3D4HFG5-F1
#
_entry.id   AF-A0A3D4HFG5-F1
#
_cell.length_a   1.000
_cell.length_b   1.000
_cell.length_c   1.000
_cell.angle_alpha   90.00
_cell.angle_beta   90.00
_cell.angle_gamma   90.00
#
_symmetry.space_group_name_H-M   'P 1'
#
loop_
_entity.id
_entity.type
_entity.pdbx_description
1 polymer ?
#
loop_
_entity_poly.entity_id
_entity_poly.type
_entity_poly.pdbx_seq_one_letter_code
_entity_poly.pdbx_strand_id
1 'polypeptide(L)'
;MNAKLIRTLFSMIAVLALVGCSDMTLSNLTPQRVPQNPSGIYTITMKPSLRDATIIQDSIMPYIVIDGTKHPMKKSSMGANIFEYEYTMPAGHADAKYYFVIDYLADVKGTPRERSETSELYTLKLINRYVVTMVTERGPVGSKVAVVGRGFSKYDKVTIGGIEADTTVESSNALSFIVPALPAGRSYQAYLRSGNGNMPIGQFLIDAGNIRVMPKELTLTSGERTVLIFSIDNPAPKDGLLIDVTTDIPESVIMPEVIIPGGARSVSIPLEGGLAGNGTLYATASGFGETHVPISVIGEETSEELTTFTETEEVEYVRIEATEERPSAPLNEISAPASEPTEVSVEEFSQIQETTLYTPGDDHSLSSTQEDPESDSIAF
;
A
#
# COMPACT_ATOMS: atom_id res chain seq x y z
N MET A 1 56.22 58.35 16.02
CA MET A 1 54.96 57.57 16.13
C MET A 1 54.06 58.28 17.13
N ASN A 2 52.79 58.54 16.80
CA ASN A 2 52.03 59.63 17.44
C ASN A 2 51.29 59.16 18.71
N ALA A 3 51.72 59.64 19.88
CA ALA A 3 51.21 59.21 21.20
C ALA A 3 49.69 59.40 21.41
N LYS A 4 49.02 60.23 20.61
CA LYS A 4 47.55 60.36 20.63
C LYS A 4 46.83 59.11 20.09
N LEU A 5 47.38 58.43 19.08
CA LEU A 5 46.75 57.27 18.43
C LEU A 5 46.74 56.01 19.31
N ILE A 6 47.78 55.87 20.16
CA ILE A 6 47.94 54.75 21.09
C ILE A 6 46.89 54.82 22.22
N ARG A 7 46.56 56.03 22.70
CA ARG A 7 45.54 56.24 23.74
C ARG A 7 44.12 55.91 23.26
N THR A 8 43.78 56.20 22.01
CA THR A 8 42.47 55.82 21.44
C THR A 8 42.34 54.31 21.22
N LEU A 9 43.41 53.62 20.81
CA LEU A 9 43.38 52.18 20.57
C LEU A 9 43.18 51.39 21.88
N PHE A 10 43.84 51.80 22.96
CA PHE A 10 43.66 51.18 24.29
C PHE A 10 42.22 51.30 24.82
N SER A 11 41.53 52.40 24.51
CA SER A 11 40.14 52.60 24.91
C SER A 11 39.15 51.68 24.18
N MET A 12 39.51 51.15 23.01
CA MET A 12 38.63 50.28 22.21
C MET A 12 38.79 48.80 22.62
N ILE A 13 40.01 48.39 22.96
CA ILE A 13 40.30 47.04 23.47
C ILE A 13 39.66 46.81 24.85
N ALA A 14 39.62 47.85 25.70
CA ALA A 14 38.98 47.78 27.01
C ALA A 14 37.45 47.48 26.97
N VAL A 15 36.78 47.75 25.84
CA VAL A 15 35.34 47.49 25.68
C VAL A 15 35.05 46.03 25.31
N LEU A 16 35.98 45.33 24.62
CA LEU A 16 35.81 43.91 24.30
C LEU A 16 36.08 42.98 25.50
N ALA A 17 36.78 43.47 26.53
CA ALA A 17 37.13 42.69 27.73
C ALA A 17 35.97 42.47 28.72
N LEU A 18 34.74 42.91 28.38
CA LEU A 18 33.54 42.77 29.22
C LEU A 18 32.59 41.64 28.76
N VAL A 19 32.95 40.85 27.75
CA VAL A 19 32.28 39.59 27.45
C VAL A 19 32.68 38.55 28.49
N GLY A 20 31.99 38.57 29.64
CA GLY A 20 32.10 37.49 30.62
C GLY A 20 31.49 36.21 30.05
N CYS A 21 32.24 35.12 30.03
CA CYS A 21 31.70 33.80 29.73
C CYS A 21 30.73 33.40 30.85
N SER A 22 29.43 33.32 30.57
CA SER A 22 28.47 32.65 31.46
C SER A 22 28.47 31.14 31.15
N ASP A 23 28.93 30.34 32.12
CA ASP A 23 28.97 28.87 32.01
C ASP A 23 27.59 28.18 32.17
N MET A 24 26.51 28.97 32.26
CA MET A 24 25.13 28.48 32.31
C MET A 24 24.42 28.67 30.97
N THR A 25 24.17 27.56 30.29
CA THR A 25 23.33 27.50 29.09
C THR A 25 21.90 27.05 29.45
N LEU A 26 20.91 27.53 28.69
CA LEU A 26 19.51 27.13 28.82
C LEU A 26 19.13 26.22 27.67
N SER A 27 18.99 24.92 27.93
CA SER A 27 18.66 23.92 26.92
C SER A 27 17.14 23.77 26.78
N ASN A 28 16.63 23.99 25.58
CA ASN A 28 15.26 23.67 25.21
C ASN A 28 15.11 22.16 24.99
N LEU A 29 14.16 21.52 25.69
CA LEU A 29 13.84 20.10 25.53
C LEU A 29 12.55 19.87 24.71
N THR A 30 11.93 20.93 24.22
CA THR A 30 10.69 20.91 23.42
C THR A 30 11.01 20.70 21.94
N PRO A 31 10.39 19.72 21.24
CA PRO A 31 10.54 19.58 19.80
C PRO A 31 10.07 20.84 19.04
N GLN A 32 10.86 21.31 18.06
CA GLN A 32 10.47 22.44 17.20
C GLN A 32 9.20 22.16 16.37
N ARG A 33 8.82 20.89 16.21
CA ARG A 33 7.61 20.44 15.53
C ARG A 33 6.85 19.48 16.44
N VAL A 34 5.62 19.80 16.79
CA VAL A 34 4.73 18.96 17.62
C VAL A 34 3.41 18.68 16.88
N PRO A 35 2.84 17.46 16.96
CA PRO A 35 1.52 17.20 16.42
C PRO A 35 0.47 18.12 17.05
N GLN A 36 -0.41 18.69 16.24
CA GLN A 36 -1.54 19.48 16.76
C GLN A 36 -2.44 18.57 17.62
N ASN A 37 -2.70 18.91 18.88
CA ASN A 37 -3.62 18.16 19.74
C ASN A 37 -5.02 18.83 19.82
N PRO A 38 -6.07 18.11 20.27
CA PRO A 38 -7.41 18.68 20.40
C PRO A 38 -7.57 19.67 21.56
N SER A 39 -6.74 19.57 22.60
CA SER A 39 -6.77 20.47 23.77
C SER A 39 -6.16 21.85 23.51
N GLY A 40 -5.28 21.97 22.51
CA GLY A 40 -4.52 23.19 22.23
C GLY A 40 -3.39 23.48 23.23
N ILE A 41 -3.15 22.60 24.21
CA ILE A 41 -2.17 22.80 25.30
C ILE A 41 -0.87 22.07 24.96
N TYR A 42 0.27 22.77 25.06
CA TYR A 42 1.60 22.24 24.75
C TYR A 42 2.56 22.51 25.90
N THR A 43 3.16 21.45 26.44
CA THR A 43 4.18 21.54 27.49
C THR A 43 5.51 21.98 26.88
N ILE A 44 5.96 23.19 27.22
CA ILE A 44 7.27 23.73 26.82
C ILE A 44 8.24 23.50 27.97
N THR A 45 9.38 22.86 27.70
CA THR A 45 10.34 22.36 28.70
C THR A 45 11.75 22.92 28.51
N MET A 46 12.39 23.25 29.64
CA MET A 46 13.75 23.80 29.73
C MET A 46 14.59 23.02 30.74
N LYS A 47 15.90 22.92 30.49
CA LYS A 47 16.91 22.48 31.47
C LYS A 47 18.14 23.42 31.47
N PRO A 48 18.47 24.09 32.59
CA PRO A 48 19.66 24.93 32.71
C PRO A 48 20.90 24.11 33.08
N SER A 49 22.08 24.49 32.60
CA SER A 49 23.35 23.84 32.96
C SER A 49 23.95 24.41 34.24
N LEU A 50 23.45 23.98 35.40
CA LEU A 50 23.94 24.39 36.72
C LEU A 50 25.33 23.77 37.03
N ARG A 51 26.37 24.29 36.38
CA ARG A 51 27.77 23.85 36.53
C ARG A 51 28.64 24.80 37.37
N ASP A 52 28.26 26.07 37.41
CA ASP A 52 28.94 27.08 38.21
C ASP A 52 28.59 26.89 39.70
N ALA A 53 29.62 26.63 40.51
CA ALA A 53 29.50 26.40 41.95
C ALA A 53 29.14 27.65 42.77
N THR A 54 29.13 28.85 42.16
CA THR A 54 28.64 30.08 42.79
C THR A 54 27.11 30.20 42.78
N ILE A 55 26.40 29.41 41.97
CA ILE A 55 24.93 29.46 41.86
C ILE A 55 24.26 28.97 43.15
N ILE A 56 23.49 29.84 43.80
CA ILE A 56 22.65 29.48 44.94
C ILE A 56 21.40 28.77 44.39
N GLN A 57 21.40 27.44 44.40
CA GLN A 57 20.42 26.63 43.65
C GLN A 57 18.95 26.90 44.03
N ASP A 58 18.66 27.18 45.32
CA ASP A 58 17.30 27.47 45.78
C ASP A 58 16.80 28.88 45.38
N SER A 59 17.66 29.74 44.82
CA SER A 59 17.28 31.07 44.32
C SER A 59 16.81 31.09 42.86
N ILE A 60 16.83 29.93 42.19
CA ILE A 60 16.58 29.81 40.76
C ILE A 60 15.09 30.02 40.45
N MET A 61 14.79 31.09 39.72
CA MET A 61 13.46 31.45 39.24
C MET A 61 13.43 31.38 37.70
N PRO A 62 12.90 30.29 37.12
CA PRO A 62 12.84 30.09 35.67
C PRO A 62 11.54 30.64 35.08
N TYR A 63 11.68 31.27 33.92
CA TYR A 63 10.57 31.88 33.19
C TYR A 63 10.67 31.56 31.69
N ILE A 64 9.50 31.52 31.05
CA ILE A 64 9.35 31.58 29.61
C ILE A 64 8.82 32.97 29.23
N VAL A 65 9.37 33.56 28.16
CA VAL A 65 8.78 34.72 27.51
C VAL A 65 8.16 34.27 26.20
N ILE A 66 6.86 34.44 26.04
CA ILE A 66 6.07 34.05 24.86
C ILE A 66 5.08 35.18 24.55
N ASP A 67 4.92 35.51 23.27
CA ASP A 67 4.13 36.68 22.80
C ASP A 67 4.43 38.00 23.57
N GLY A 68 5.69 38.16 23.98
CA GLY A 68 6.18 39.32 24.74
C GLY A 68 5.90 39.30 26.26
N THR A 69 5.18 38.30 26.77
CA THR A 69 4.80 38.20 28.18
C THR A 69 5.67 37.18 28.92
N LYS A 70 6.17 37.54 30.11
CA LYS A 70 7.02 36.69 30.97
C LYS A 70 6.15 35.88 31.94
N HIS A 71 6.22 34.55 31.86
CA HIS A 71 5.46 33.61 32.69
C HIS A 71 6.41 32.70 33.50
N PRO A 72 6.10 32.41 34.78
CA PRO A 72 6.92 31.49 35.59
C PRO A 72 6.75 30.04 35.13
N MET A 73 7.85 29.27 35.13
CA MET A 73 7.85 27.83 34.86
C MET A 73 7.76 27.04 36.18
N LYS A 74 7.09 25.89 36.16
CA LYS A 74 7.02 24.94 37.28
C LYS A 74 8.19 23.96 37.22
N LYS A 75 8.56 23.35 38.35
CA LYS A 75 9.56 22.27 38.39
C LYS A 75 8.89 20.96 37.95
N SER A 76 9.45 20.31 36.93
CA SER A 76 8.90 19.10 36.33
C SER A 76 9.18 17.85 37.17
N SER A 77 8.29 16.87 37.11
CA SER A 77 8.53 15.52 37.63
C SER A 77 9.50 14.70 36.76
N MET A 78 9.75 15.12 35.51
CA MET A 78 10.58 14.38 34.54
C MET A 78 12.07 14.29 34.90
N GLY A 79 12.55 15.08 35.86
CA GLY A 79 13.91 14.96 36.36
C GLY A 79 14.49 16.22 37.02
N ALA A 80 15.67 16.06 37.64
CA ALA A 80 16.36 17.16 38.30
C ALA A 80 16.66 18.31 37.34
N ASN A 81 16.27 19.52 37.78
CA ASN A 81 16.43 20.80 37.08
C ASN A 81 15.76 20.85 35.71
N ILE A 82 14.69 20.08 35.48
CA ILE A 82 13.78 20.28 34.36
C ILE A 82 12.64 21.19 34.83
N PHE A 83 12.33 22.21 34.03
CA PHE A 83 11.24 23.14 34.27
C PHE A 83 10.27 23.16 33.09
N GLU A 84 8.98 23.33 33.36
CA GLU A 84 7.90 23.17 32.39
C GLU A 84 6.86 24.29 32.49
N TYR A 85 6.25 24.61 31.36
CA TYR A 85 5.14 25.55 31.24
C TYR A 85 4.10 25.03 30.25
N GLU A 86 2.83 25.10 30.61
CA GLU A 86 1.71 24.68 29.76
C GLU A 86 1.22 25.88 28.94
N TYR A 87 1.53 25.89 27.65
CA TYR A 87 1.11 26.95 26.74
C TYR A 87 -0.12 26.52 25.94
N THR A 88 -1.23 27.25 26.10
CA THR A 88 -2.41 27.12 25.24
C THR A 88 -2.17 27.92 23.95
N MET A 89 -2.03 27.23 22.82
CA MET A 89 -1.90 27.86 21.50
C MET A 89 -3.19 28.63 21.15
N PRO A 90 -3.12 29.93 20.80
CA PRO A 90 -4.28 30.69 20.36
C PRO A 90 -4.98 30.08 19.14
N ALA A 91 -6.31 30.20 19.07
CA ALA A 91 -7.09 29.63 17.99
C ALA A 91 -6.65 30.18 16.61
N GLY A 92 -6.37 29.29 15.67
CA GLY A 92 -5.88 29.63 14.33
C GLY A 92 -4.35 29.82 14.22
N HIS A 93 -3.61 29.86 15.33
CA HIS A 93 -2.15 29.91 15.29
C HIS A 93 -1.54 28.52 15.01
N ALA A 94 -0.52 28.49 14.16
CA ALA A 94 0.22 27.28 13.79
C ALA A 94 1.69 27.29 14.27
N ASP A 95 2.18 28.42 14.77
CA ASP A 95 3.47 28.54 15.43
C ASP A 95 3.45 29.59 16.56
N ALA A 96 4.35 29.42 17.52
CA ALA A 96 4.58 30.35 18.63
C ALA A 96 6.07 30.52 18.89
N LYS A 97 6.49 31.74 19.23
CA LYS A 97 7.91 32.11 19.42
C LYS A 97 8.17 32.43 20.88
N TYR A 98 9.23 31.85 21.43
CA TYR A 98 9.53 31.97 22.84
C TYR A 98 11.03 31.90 23.12
N TYR A 99 11.43 32.44 24.26
CA TYR A 99 12.76 32.25 24.82
C TYR A 99 12.64 32.07 26.34
N PHE A 100 13.68 31.52 26.96
CA PHE A 100 13.74 31.34 28.40
C PHE A 100 14.56 32.46 29.05
N VAL A 101 14.18 32.82 30.27
CA VAL A 101 14.91 33.71 31.17
C VAL A 101 15.02 33.02 32.51
N ILE A 102 16.21 32.94 33.09
CA ILE A 102 16.40 32.40 34.44
C ILE A 102 17.03 33.48 35.32
N ASP A 103 16.34 33.86 36.38
CA ASP A 103 16.83 34.82 37.37
C ASP A 103 17.33 34.06 38.60
N TYR A 104 18.48 34.44 39.14
CA TYR A 104 19.14 33.70 40.23
C TYR A 104 20.13 34.57 41.01
N LEU A 105 20.56 34.08 42.16
CA LEU A 105 21.66 34.64 42.95
C LEU A 105 22.95 33.83 42.74
N ALA A 106 24.05 34.52 42.48
CA ALA A 106 25.40 33.96 42.47
C ALA A 106 26.24 34.54 43.62
N ASP A 107 26.95 33.71 44.37
CA ASP A 107 27.90 34.16 45.37
C ASP A 107 29.20 34.68 44.72
N VAL A 108 29.36 36.00 44.70
CA VAL A 108 30.57 36.65 44.20
C VAL A 108 31.42 37.13 45.37
N LYS A 109 32.21 36.20 45.93
CA LYS A 109 33.20 36.37 47.01
C LYS A 109 32.62 36.60 48.41
N GLY A 110 31.63 35.80 48.82
CA GLY A 110 30.92 35.95 50.10
C GLY A 110 29.82 37.00 50.04
N THR A 111 29.23 37.24 48.87
CA THR A 111 28.18 38.23 48.63
C THR A 111 27.28 37.77 47.48
N PRO A 112 26.02 37.38 47.78
CA PRO A 112 25.02 37.08 46.75
C PRO A 112 24.80 38.29 45.83
N ARG A 113 24.71 38.04 44.52
CA ARG A 113 24.38 39.03 43.50
C ARG A 113 23.35 38.48 42.55
N GLU A 114 22.35 39.29 42.22
CA GLU A 114 21.38 39.00 41.17
C GLU A 114 22.07 38.84 39.82
N ARG A 115 21.62 37.82 39.09
CA ARG A 115 22.02 37.47 37.73
C ARG A 115 20.80 37.02 36.95
N SER A 116 20.87 37.19 35.64
CA SER A 116 19.84 36.73 34.70
C SER A 116 20.53 36.24 33.44
N GLU A 117 20.24 35.00 33.02
CA GLU A 117 20.68 34.45 31.73
C GLU A 117 19.45 34.25 30.83
N THR A 118 19.63 34.43 29.52
CA THR A 118 18.55 34.43 28.52
C THR A 118 18.91 33.50 27.36
N SER A 119 17.97 32.68 26.89
CA SER A 119 18.22 31.76 25.76
C SER A 119 18.17 32.47 24.40
N GLU A 120 18.56 31.74 23.36
CA GLU A 120 18.15 32.08 21.98
C GLU A 120 16.62 32.05 21.81
N LEU A 121 16.13 32.59 20.70
CA LEU A 121 14.71 32.58 20.35
C LEU A 121 14.32 31.26 19.65
N TYR A 122 13.48 30.48 20.32
CA TYR A 122 12.90 29.25 19.78
C TYR A 122 11.58 29.50 19.03
N THR A 123 11.15 28.51 18.26
CA THR A 123 9.83 28.50 17.62
C THR A 123 9.23 27.10 17.73
N LEU A 124 8.07 26.99 18.38
CA LEU A 124 7.22 25.81 18.36
C LEU A 124 6.36 25.87 17.10
N LYS A 125 6.31 24.80 16.30
CA LYS A 125 5.42 24.70 15.13
C LYS A 125 4.50 23.49 15.25
N LEU A 126 3.23 23.69 14.95
CA LEU A 126 2.25 22.61 14.90
C LEU A 126 2.34 21.89 13.55
N ILE A 127 2.45 20.56 13.59
CA ILE A 127 2.18 19.72 12.42
C ILE A 127 0.73 19.24 12.49
N ASN A 128 -0.11 19.84 11.66
CA ASN A 128 -1.51 19.44 11.44
C ASN A 128 -1.65 18.34 10.37
N ARG A 129 -0.56 18.01 9.67
CA ARG A 129 -0.51 17.04 8.57
C ARG A 129 0.68 16.11 8.69
N TYR A 130 0.41 14.81 8.72
CA TYR A 130 1.39 13.72 8.79
C TYR A 130 0.71 12.38 8.46
N VAL A 131 1.48 11.38 8.03
CA VAL A 131 1.03 9.97 8.02
C VAL A 131 1.45 9.32 9.33
N VAL A 132 0.60 8.45 9.88
CA VAL A 132 0.91 7.60 11.03
C VAL A 132 1.42 6.25 10.55
N THR A 133 0.67 5.57 9.66
CA THR A 133 1.04 4.27 9.10
C THR A 133 0.24 3.95 7.84
N MET A 134 0.77 3.08 6.99
CA MET A 134 -0.05 2.24 6.12
C MET A 134 -0.62 1.08 6.95
N VAL A 135 -1.82 0.60 6.65
CA VAL A 135 -2.45 -0.51 7.40
C VAL A 135 -1.82 -1.87 7.04
N THR A 136 -1.21 -1.97 5.85
CA THR A 136 -0.24 -3.02 5.50
C THR A 136 0.96 -2.40 4.79
N GLU A 137 2.14 -3.00 4.95
CA GLU A 137 3.37 -2.66 4.21
C GLU A 137 3.68 -3.66 3.08
N ARG A 138 2.70 -4.48 2.72
CA ARG A 138 2.75 -5.42 1.61
C ARG A 138 1.36 -5.68 1.02
N GLY A 139 1.35 -6.16 -0.22
CA GLY A 139 0.16 -6.68 -0.87
C GLY A 139 0.39 -6.98 -2.36
N PRO A 140 -0.44 -7.84 -2.97
CA PRO A 140 -0.42 -8.09 -4.40
C PRO A 140 -1.01 -6.91 -5.19
N VAL A 141 -0.69 -6.84 -6.48
CA VAL A 141 -1.27 -5.87 -7.42
C VAL A 141 -2.81 -5.92 -7.38
N GLY A 142 -3.44 -4.75 -7.47
CA GLY A 142 -4.90 -4.60 -7.43
C GLY A 142 -5.54 -4.63 -6.03
N SER A 143 -4.78 -4.98 -4.97
CA SER A 143 -5.30 -4.94 -3.60
C SER A 143 -5.50 -3.50 -3.10
N LYS A 144 -6.51 -3.28 -2.24
CA LYS A 144 -6.78 -1.97 -1.61
C LYS A 144 -6.07 -1.88 -0.25
N VAL A 145 -5.21 -0.87 -0.09
CA VAL A 145 -4.45 -0.60 1.14
C VAL A 145 -4.94 0.72 1.74
N ALA A 146 -5.24 0.73 3.04
CA ALA A 146 -5.58 1.95 3.77
C ALA A 146 -4.34 2.62 4.38
N VAL A 147 -4.40 3.94 4.57
CA VAL A 147 -3.36 4.77 5.17
C VAL A 147 -3.99 5.69 6.20
N VAL A 148 -3.47 5.65 7.43
CA VAL A 148 -3.97 6.44 8.57
C VAL A 148 -3.03 7.61 8.82
N GLY A 149 -3.58 8.78 9.10
CA GLY A 149 -2.79 9.99 9.33
C GLY A 149 -3.64 11.18 9.74
N ARG A 150 -3.24 12.37 9.30
CA ARG A 150 -3.95 13.62 9.53
C ARG A 150 -3.66 14.63 8.42
N GLY A 151 -4.60 15.53 8.19
CA GLY A 151 -4.47 16.65 7.26
C GLY A 151 -4.54 16.24 5.79
N PHE A 152 -5.16 15.09 5.49
CA PHE A 152 -5.40 14.62 4.13
C PHE A 152 -6.45 15.47 3.39
N SER A 153 -6.38 15.45 2.07
CA SER A 153 -7.21 16.23 1.16
C SER A 153 -7.38 15.50 -0.17
N LYS A 154 -8.47 15.78 -0.90
CA LYS A 154 -8.79 15.15 -2.20
C LYS A 154 -7.74 15.28 -3.32
N TYR A 155 -6.71 16.11 -3.12
CA TYR A 155 -5.60 16.31 -4.07
C TYR A 155 -4.39 15.42 -3.77
N ASP A 156 -4.43 14.67 -2.67
CA ASP A 156 -3.34 13.80 -2.26
C ASP A 156 -3.33 12.49 -3.03
N LYS A 157 -2.12 12.03 -3.38
CA LYS A 157 -1.90 10.82 -4.16
C LYS A 157 -0.78 10.00 -3.55
N VAL A 158 -1.02 8.71 -3.31
CA VAL A 158 0.03 7.77 -2.96
C VAL A 158 0.83 7.45 -4.22
N THR A 159 2.15 7.40 -4.12
CA THR A 159 3.01 6.84 -5.16
C THR A 159 3.85 5.71 -4.58
N ILE A 160 3.95 4.61 -5.32
CA ILE A 160 4.75 3.42 -4.97
C ILE A 160 5.82 3.27 -6.05
N GLY A 161 7.10 3.30 -5.68
CA GLY A 161 8.20 3.17 -6.65
C GLY A 161 8.27 4.29 -7.70
N GLY A 162 7.58 5.41 -7.47
CA GLY A 162 7.44 6.52 -8.42
C GLY A 162 6.16 6.50 -9.26
N ILE A 163 5.45 5.36 -9.34
CA ILE A 163 4.16 5.23 -10.03
C ILE A 163 3.04 5.78 -9.13
N GLU A 164 2.11 6.56 -9.67
CA GLU A 164 0.91 6.98 -8.93
C GLU A 164 -0.04 5.79 -8.75
N ALA A 165 -0.45 5.54 -7.52
CA ALA A 165 -1.45 4.55 -7.17
C ALA A 165 -2.84 5.20 -7.19
N ASP A 166 -3.88 4.48 -7.63
CA ASP A 166 -5.23 5.06 -7.64
C ASP A 166 -5.71 5.28 -6.20
N THR A 167 -5.71 6.55 -5.80
CA THR A 167 -5.85 6.98 -4.41
C THR A 167 -7.21 7.61 -4.19
N THR A 168 -7.98 7.01 -3.28
CA THR A 168 -9.23 7.54 -2.70
C THR A 168 -8.92 8.20 -1.36
N VAL A 169 -9.60 9.30 -1.02
CA VAL A 169 -9.44 9.98 0.27
C VAL A 169 -10.78 9.97 0.98
N GLU A 170 -10.94 9.01 1.90
CA GLU A 170 -12.17 8.86 2.70
C GLU A 170 -12.41 10.03 3.67
N SER A 171 -11.36 10.64 4.23
CA SER A 171 -11.49 11.73 5.21
C SER A 171 -10.20 12.57 5.33
N SER A 172 -10.15 13.48 6.30
CA SER A 172 -8.93 14.21 6.67
C SER A 172 -7.95 13.40 7.53
N ASN A 173 -8.31 12.16 7.96
CA ASN A 173 -7.47 11.26 8.76
C ASN A 173 -7.30 9.84 8.19
N ALA A 174 -8.04 9.48 7.13
CA ALA A 174 -7.92 8.23 6.40
C ALA A 174 -7.93 8.49 4.88
N LEU A 175 -7.03 7.80 4.18
CA LEU A 175 -7.05 7.65 2.72
C LEU A 175 -6.73 6.19 2.38
N SER A 176 -6.84 5.83 1.11
CA SER A 176 -6.51 4.50 0.64
C SER A 176 -6.05 4.49 -0.81
N PHE A 177 -5.33 3.45 -1.21
CA PHE A 177 -4.83 3.30 -2.58
C PHE A 177 -4.97 1.86 -3.09
N ILE A 178 -5.07 1.71 -4.41
CA ILE A 178 -4.95 0.43 -5.10
C ILE A 178 -3.49 0.17 -5.45
N VAL A 179 -2.95 -0.99 -5.09
CA VAL A 179 -1.55 -1.37 -5.38
C VAL A 179 -1.32 -1.41 -6.91
N PRO A 180 -0.41 -0.59 -7.46
CA PRO A 180 -0.21 -0.46 -8.91
C PRO A 180 0.52 -1.68 -9.50
N ALA A 181 0.43 -1.85 -10.83
CA ALA A 181 1.07 -2.94 -11.56
C ALA A 181 2.60 -2.78 -11.62
N LEU A 182 3.26 -3.27 -10.57
CA LEU A 182 4.71 -3.25 -10.38
C LEU A 182 5.24 -4.67 -10.25
N PRO A 183 6.42 -5.01 -10.81
CA PRO A 183 7.01 -6.35 -10.63
C PRO A 183 7.18 -6.73 -9.15
N ALA A 184 6.80 -7.96 -8.82
CA ALA A 184 6.70 -8.50 -7.47
C ALA A 184 8.06 -8.90 -6.85
N GLY A 185 8.02 -9.33 -5.59
CA GLY A 185 9.16 -9.90 -4.88
C GLY A 185 10.18 -8.87 -4.38
N ARG A 186 9.87 -7.57 -4.49
CA ARG A 186 10.73 -6.47 -4.07
C ARG A 186 9.95 -5.34 -3.42
N SER A 187 10.62 -4.64 -2.51
CA SER A 187 10.05 -3.50 -1.78
C SER A 187 10.34 -2.19 -2.49
N TYR A 188 9.38 -1.28 -2.44
CA TYR A 188 9.44 0.04 -3.08
C TYR A 188 9.20 1.14 -2.05
N GLN A 189 9.93 2.25 -2.16
CA GLN A 189 9.65 3.43 -1.36
C GLN A 189 8.25 3.97 -1.71
N ALA A 190 7.43 4.16 -0.67
CA ALA A 190 6.11 4.77 -0.77
C ALA A 190 6.18 6.26 -0.39
N TYR A 191 5.44 7.11 -1.11
CA TYR A 191 5.27 8.53 -0.79
C TYR A 191 3.79 8.93 -0.83
N LEU A 192 3.43 9.92 -0.04
CA LEU A 192 2.22 10.73 -0.22
C LEU A 192 2.61 12.03 -0.93
N ARG A 193 2.29 12.12 -2.22
CA ARG A 193 2.42 13.33 -3.03
C ARG A 193 1.28 14.29 -2.71
N SER A 194 1.63 15.56 -2.52
CA SER A 194 0.69 16.64 -2.21
C SER A 194 1.19 17.97 -2.78
N GLY A 195 0.36 19.02 -2.73
CA GLY A 195 0.74 20.37 -3.19
C GLY A 195 1.94 20.98 -2.45
N ASN A 196 2.23 20.49 -1.23
CA ASN A 196 3.38 20.89 -0.41
C ASN A 196 4.62 20.00 -0.61
N GLY A 197 4.62 19.13 -1.63
CA GLY A 197 5.70 18.18 -1.93
C GLY A 197 5.39 16.73 -1.53
N ASN A 198 6.41 15.86 -1.63
CA ASN A 198 6.30 14.43 -1.32
C ASN A 198 6.71 14.14 0.12
N MET A 199 5.81 13.51 0.89
CA MET A 199 6.10 12.98 2.23
C MET A 199 6.39 11.47 2.11
N PRO A 200 7.52 10.93 2.60
CA PRO A 200 7.72 9.48 2.64
C PRO A 200 6.75 8.83 3.64
N ILE A 201 6.16 7.69 3.29
CA ILE A 201 5.12 7.02 4.13
C ILE A 201 5.46 5.58 4.52
N GLY A 202 6.66 5.11 4.19
CA GLY A 202 7.13 3.75 4.47
C GLY A 202 7.72 3.08 3.23
N GLN A 203 7.91 1.77 3.32
CA GLN A 203 8.27 0.89 2.22
C GLN A 203 7.10 -0.06 1.96
N PHE A 204 6.93 -0.51 0.72
CA PHE A 204 5.83 -1.40 0.34
C PHE A 204 6.32 -2.56 -0.53
N LEU A 205 6.15 -3.79 -0.05
CA LEU A 205 6.48 -5.02 -0.76
C LEU A 205 5.33 -5.44 -1.69
N ILE A 206 5.62 -5.54 -2.99
CA ILE A 206 4.66 -6.11 -3.93
C ILE A 206 4.74 -7.64 -3.86
N ASP A 207 3.63 -8.26 -3.45
CA ASP A 207 3.49 -9.71 -3.39
C ASP A 207 3.16 -10.28 -4.78
N ALA A 208 3.65 -11.49 -5.06
CA ALA A 208 3.41 -12.15 -6.34
C ALA A 208 1.97 -12.67 -6.43
N GLY A 209 1.20 -12.15 -7.40
CA GLY A 209 -0.08 -12.72 -7.81
C GLY A 209 0.08 -13.90 -8.77
N ASN A 210 -1.01 -14.60 -9.06
CA ASN A 210 -1.07 -15.64 -10.08
C ASN A 210 -2.05 -15.21 -11.18
N ILE A 211 -1.67 -15.38 -12.44
CA ILE A 211 -2.63 -15.36 -13.56
C ILE A 211 -3.26 -16.76 -13.61
N ARG A 212 -4.54 -16.84 -13.98
CA ARG A 212 -5.20 -18.10 -14.33
C ARG A 212 -5.77 -17.98 -15.74
N VAL A 213 -5.38 -18.91 -16.60
CA VAL A 213 -5.91 -19.04 -17.96
C VAL A 213 -6.87 -20.23 -18.01
N MET A 214 -7.97 -20.08 -18.74
CA MET A 214 -8.91 -21.16 -19.04
C MET A 214 -9.28 -21.16 -20.53
N PRO A 215 -9.30 -22.34 -21.21
CA PRO A 215 -8.78 -23.63 -20.75
C PRO A 215 -7.27 -23.59 -20.44
N LYS A 216 -6.77 -24.65 -19.78
CA LYS A 216 -5.36 -24.77 -19.37
C LYS A 216 -4.44 -25.37 -20.43
N GLU A 217 -5.03 -25.97 -21.44
CA GLU A 217 -4.40 -26.60 -22.59
C GLU A 217 -5.34 -26.41 -23.79
N LEU A 218 -4.80 -26.43 -25.01
CA LEU A 218 -5.56 -26.23 -26.24
C LEU A 218 -5.22 -27.29 -27.29
N THR A 219 -6.26 -27.84 -27.90
CA THR A 219 -6.18 -28.58 -29.16
C THR A 219 -7.14 -27.91 -30.12
N LEU A 220 -6.65 -27.51 -31.31
CA LEU A 220 -7.41 -26.78 -32.32
C LEU A 220 -7.11 -27.33 -33.71
N THR A 221 -8.04 -27.13 -34.64
CA THR A 221 -7.82 -27.28 -36.07
C THR A 221 -7.29 -25.97 -36.67
N SER A 222 -6.57 -26.03 -37.80
CA SER A 222 -6.27 -24.85 -38.62
C SER A 222 -7.55 -24.06 -38.94
N GLY A 223 -7.55 -22.76 -38.69
CA GLY A 223 -8.72 -21.87 -38.83
C GLY A 223 -9.78 -21.99 -37.73
N GLU A 224 -9.64 -22.91 -36.78
CA GLU A 224 -10.56 -23.04 -35.64
C GLU A 224 -10.39 -21.86 -34.66
N ARG A 225 -11.52 -21.37 -34.12
CA ARG A 225 -11.56 -20.26 -33.17
C ARG A 225 -12.05 -20.71 -31.81
N THR A 226 -11.26 -20.40 -30.78
CA THR A 226 -11.57 -20.62 -29.37
C THR A 226 -11.51 -19.31 -28.58
N VAL A 227 -11.84 -19.36 -27.28
CA VAL A 227 -11.75 -18.21 -26.37
C VAL A 227 -10.93 -18.59 -25.15
N LEU A 228 -9.82 -17.89 -24.96
CA LEU A 228 -9.05 -17.92 -23.72
C LEU A 228 -9.62 -16.90 -22.73
N ILE A 229 -9.80 -17.30 -21.48
CA ILE A 229 -10.16 -16.40 -20.37
C ILE A 229 -8.94 -16.24 -19.47
N PHE A 230 -8.36 -15.05 -19.47
CA PHE A 230 -7.30 -14.66 -18.52
C PHE A 230 -7.95 -14.04 -17.28
N SER A 231 -7.48 -14.39 -16.09
CA SER A 231 -8.08 -13.92 -14.83
C SER A 231 -7.09 -13.78 -13.67
N ILE A 232 -7.41 -12.90 -12.72
CA ILE A 232 -6.59 -12.52 -11.55
C ILE A 232 -7.45 -12.36 -10.28
N ASP A 233 -6.83 -12.47 -9.10
CA ASP A 233 -7.54 -12.46 -7.80
C ASP A 233 -8.12 -11.10 -7.40
N ASN A 234 -7.40 -10.01 -7.71
CA ASN A 234 -7.81 -8.64 -7.40
C ASN A 234 -8.24 -7.91 -8.68
N PRO A 235 -9.09 -6.88 -8.59
CA PRO A 235 -9.35 -5.99 -9.70
C PRO A 235 -8.05 -5.38 -10.25
N ALA A 236 -7.90 -5.34 -11.58
CA ALA A 236 -6.75 -4.68 -12.20
C ALA A 236 -6.69 -3.18 -11.79
N PRO A 237 -5.50 -2.59 -11.65
CA PRO A 237 -5.33 -1.15 -11.46
C PRO A 237 -6.08 -0.33 -12.52
N LYS A 238 -6.39 0.92 -12.22
CA LYS A 238 -7.25 1.77 -13.05
C LYS A 238 -6.84 1.86 -14.54
N ASP A 239 -5.54 1.87 -14.81
CA ASP A 239 -4.99 1.94 -16.17
C ASP A 239 -4.96 0.58 -16.89
N GLY A 240 -5.52 -0.46 -16.27
CA GLY A 240 -5.54 -1.85 -16.72
C GLY A 240 -4.39 -2.69 -16.20
N LEU A 241 -4.34 -3.94 -16.66
CA LEU A 241 -3.19 -4.83 -16.53
C LEU A 241 -2.93 -5.45 -17.91
N LEU A 242 -1.83 -5.03 -18.54
CA LEU A 242 -1.29 -5.71 -19.72
C LEU A 242 -0.74 -7.08 -19.29
N ILE A 243 -1.11 -8.11 -20.04
CA ILE A 243 -0.52 -9.44 -19.99
C ILE A 243 0.28 -9.61 -21.28
N ASP A 244 1.60 -9.72 -21.15
CA ASP A 244 2.49 -10.05 -22.25
C ASP A 244 2.38 -11.57 -22.51
N VAL A 245 1.96 -11.95 -23.72
CA VAL A 245 1.76 -13.34 -24.12
C VAL A 245 2.61 -13.64 -25.34
N THR A 246 3.52 -14.59 -25.20
CA THR A 246 4.43 -15.04 -26.25
C THR A 246 4.26 -16.54 -26.52
N THR A 247 4.82 -17.04 -27.62
CA THR A 247 4.79 -18.47 -27.95
C THR A 247 6.04 -18.88 -28.76
N ASP A 248 6.39 -20.16 -28.67
CA ASP A 248 7.40 -20.84 -29.48
C ASP A 248 6.88 -21.25 -30.88
N ILE A 249 5.56 -21.24 -31.12
CA ILE A 249 4.92 -21.56 -32.41
C ILE A 249 4.16 -20.36 -33.02
N PRO A 250 4.83 -19.23 -33.36
CA PRO A 250 4.16 -17.99 -33.77
C PRO A 250 3.36 -18.08 -35.08
N GLU A 251 3.66 -19.03 -35.96
CA GLU A 251 2.88 -19.27 -37.19
C GLU A 251 1.58 -20.06 -36.95
N SER A 252 1.44 -20.66 -35.75
CA SER A 252 0.28 -21.44 -35.32
C SER A 252 -0.71 -20.64 -34.46
N VAL A 253 -0.38 -19.42 -34.04
CA VAL A 253 -1.16 -18.69 -33.02
C VAL A 253 -1.54 -17.29 -33.50
N ILE A 254 -2.83 -17.10 -33.79
CA ILE A 254 -3.39 -15.80 -34.15
C ILE A 254 -4.22 -15.31 -32.96
N MET A 255 -3.70 -14.32 -32.22
CA MET A 255 -4.32 -13.78 -31.01
C MET A 255 -4.04 -12.27 -30.88
N PRO A 256 -5.00 -11.44 -30.41
CA PRO A 256 -4.78 -10.02 -30.14
C PRO A 256 -4.08 -9.76 -28.80
N GLU A 257 -3.69 -8.50 -28.56
CA GLU A 257 -3.12 -8.03 -27.28
C GLU A 257 -4.07 -8.28 -26.09
N VAL A 258 -3.51 -8.71 -24.96
CA VAL A 258 -4.28 -9.12 -23.77
C VAL A 258 -4.18 -8.07 -22.67
N ILE A 259 -5.26 -7.31 -22.48
CA ILE A 259 -5.36 -6.32 -21.40
C ILE A 259 -6.59 -6.63 -20.54
N ILE A 260 -6.40 -6.86 -19.24
CA ILE A 260 -7.51 -6.86 -18.27
C ILE A 260 -7.89 -5.39 -17.99
N PRO A 261 -9.12 -4.94 -18.28
CA PRO A 261 -9.52 -3.55 -18.07
C PRO A 261 -9.46 -3.14 -16.60
N GLY A 262 -9.21 -1.86 -16.32
CA GLY A 262 -9.15 -1.36 -14.94
C GLY A 262 -10.44 -1.61 -14.16
N GLY A 263 -10.31 -2.16 -12.95
CA GLY A 263 -11.44 -2.61 -12.14
C GLY A 263 -12.02 -3.99 -12.51
N ALA A 264 -11.67 -4.58 -13.66
CA ALA A 264 -12.04 -5.94 -14.01
C ALA A 264 -11.08 -6.97 -13.38
N ARG A 265 -11.54 -8.22 -13.27
CA ARG A 265 -10.74 -9.37 -12.80
C ARG A 265 -10.35 -10.35 -13.90
N SER A 266 -10.86 -10.15 -15.11
CA SER A 266 -10.64 -11.05 -16.25
C SER A 266 -10.87 -10.35 -17.57
N VAL A 267 -10.38 -10.99 -18.64
CA VAL A 267 -10.68 -10.65 -20.04
C VAL A 267 -10.83 -11.94 -20.85
N SER A 268 -11.77 -11.94 -21.80
CA SER A 268 -11.97 -13.01 -22.76
C SER A 268 -11.34 -12.62 -24.09
N ILE A 269 -10.45 -13.47 -24.61
CA ILE A 269 -9.62 -13.22 -25.78
C ILE A 269 -9.90 -14.29 -26.84
N PRO A 270 -10.30 -13.93 -28.06
CA PRO A 270 -10.39 -14.90 -29.15
C PRO A 270 -8.99 -15.33 -29.58
N LEU A 271 -8.80 -16.63 -29.80
CA LEU A 271 -7.58 -17.21 -30.35
C LEU A 271 -7.96 -18.10 -31.54
N GLU A 272 -7.21 -17.99 -32.63
CA GLU A 272 -7.40 -18.71 -33.88
C GLU A 272 -6.18 -19.57 -34.21
N GLY A 273 -6.41 -20.82 -34.60
CA GLY A 273 -5.36 -21.76 -35.02
C GLY A 273 -4.80 -21.37 -36.38
N GLY A 274 -3.49 -21.15 -36.46
CA GLY A 274 -2.74 -20.91 -37.69
C GLY A 274 -2.27 -22.21 -38.35
N LEU A 275 -1.00 -22.25 -38.77
CA LEU A 275 -0.37 -23.45 -39.30
C LEU A 275 -0.27 -24.56 -38.24
N ALA A 276 -0.21 -25.82 -38.69
CA ALA A 276 -0.06 -26.98 -37.82
C ALA A 276 1.25 -26.90 -37.00
N GLY A 277 1.16 -27.18 -35.69
CA GLY A 277 2.27 -27.04 -34.76
C GLY A 277 1.91 -27.44 -33.33
N ASN A 278 2.90 -27.64 -32.47
CA ASN A 278 2.71 -27.99 -31.06
C ASN A 278 3.76 -27.26 -30.22
N GLY A 279 3.33 -26.60 -29.14
CA GLY A 279 4.11 -25.63 -28.39
C GLY A 279 3.38 -25.12 -27.16
N THR A 280 3.73 -23.92 -26.70
CA THR A 280 3.24 -23.32 -25.45
C THR A 280 2.97 -21.82 -25.61
N LEU A 281 1.92 -21.32 -24.97
CA LEU A 281 1.72 -19.90 -24.71
C LEU A 281 2.32 -19.56 -23.32
N TYR A 282 3.17 -18.55 -23.28
CA TYR A 282 3.82 -18.02 -22.07
C TYR A 282 3.21 -16.67 -21.73
N ALA A 283 2.44 -16.59 -20.64
CA ALA A 283 1.74 -15.38 -20.21
C ALA A 283 2.39 -14.79 -18.95
N THR A 284 2.77 -13.52 -18.99
CA THR A 284 3.39 -12.78 -17.87
C THR A 284 2.72 -11.41 -17.65
N ALA A 285 2.79 -10.87 -16.43
CA ALA A 285 2.34 -9.51 -16.15
C ALA A 285 3.09 -8.89 -14.96
N SER A 286 3.18 -7.56 -14.91
CA SER A 286 3.84 -6.85 -13.81
C SER A 286 3.13 -7.10 -12.47
N GLY A 287 3.80 -7.87 -11.61
CA GLY A 287 3.31 -8.25 -10.27
C GLY A 287 2.82 -9.69 -10.16
N PHE A 288 2.89 -10.47 -11.24
CA PHE A 288 2.37 -11.83 -11.32
C PHE A 288 3.47 -12.83 -11.71
N GLY A 289 3.27 -14.10 -11.34
CA GLY A 289 4.07 -15.20 -11.88
C GLY A 289 3.72 -15.51 -13.34
N GLU A 290 4.70 -16.04 -14.07
CA GLU A 290 4.51 -16.59 -15.42
C GLU A 290 3.55 -17.79 -15.40
N THR A 291 2.73 -17.92 -16.45
CA THR A 291 1.78 -19.02 -16.62
C THR A 291 1.95 -19.64 -18.00
N HIS A 292 1.98 -20.98 -18.07
CA HIS A 292 2.14 -21.75 -19.30
C HIS A 292 0.81 -22.40 -19.71
N VAL A 293 0.49 -22.38 -21.00
CA VAL A 293 -0.67 -23.05 -21.60
C VAL A 293 -0.19 -23.85 -22.82
N PRO A 294 -0.11 -25.18 -22.76
CA PRO A 294 0.22 -26.01 -23.92
C PRO A 294 -0.82 -25.85 -25.04
N ILE A 295 -0.37 -25.83 -26.28
CA ILE A 295 -1.23 -25.64 -27.46
C ILE A 295 -0.77 -26.52 -28.62
N SER A 296 -1.72 -27.26 -29.21
CA SER A 296 -1.53 -28.09 -30.40
C SER A 296 -2.52 -27.66 -31.48
N VAL A 297 -2.01 -27.27 -32.64
CA VAL A 297 -2.80 -26.98 -33.84
C VAL A 297 -2.61 -28.09 -34.85
N ILE A 298 -3.72 -28.72 -35.24
CA ILE A 298 -3.81 -29.81 -36.20
C ILE A 298 -4.13 -29.19 -37.57
N GLY A 299 -3.32 -29.49 -38.58
CA GLY A 299 -3.62 -29.07 -39.95
C GLY A 299 -4.85 -29.79 -40.48
N GLU A 300 -5.60 -29.16 -41.39
CA GLU A 300 -6.51 -29.94 -42.23
C GLU A 300 -5.68 -30.91 -43.08
N GLU A 301 -5.98 -32.21 -42.99
CA GLU A 301 -5.39 -33.19 -43.90
C GLU A 301 -5.93 -32.93 -45.31
N THR A 302 -5.16 -32.21 -46.13
CA THR A 302 -5.44 -32.05 -47.54
C THR A 302 -5.45 -33.42 -48.21
N SER A 303 -6.66 -33.95 -48.40
CA SER A 303 -6.91 -35.13 -49.22
C SER A 303 -6.56 -34.82 -50.69
N GLU A 304 -5.27 -34.88 -51.03
CA GLU A 304 -4.84 -34.93 -52.43
C GLU A 304 -5.42 -36.20 -53.05
N GLU A 305 -6.45 -36.02 -53.87
CA GLU A 305 -7.29 -37.08 -54.39
C GLU A 305 -6.48 -38.01 -55.31
N LEU A 306 -6.41 -39.29 -54.94
CA LEU A 306 -5.60 -40.29 -55.65
C LEU A 306 -6.35 -40.80 -56.90
N THR A 307 -6.56 -39.93 -57.88
CA THR A 307 -7.40 -40.19 -59.08
C THR A 307 -6.67 -39.96 -60.42
N THR A 308 -5.51 -40.58 -60.59
CA THR A 308 -4.86 -40.71 -61.92
C THR A 308 -5.32 -41.97 -62.66
N PHE A 309 -6.41 -41.85 -63.40
CA PHE A 309 -6.80 -42.71 -64.53
C PHE A 309 -7.30 -41.75 -65.63
N THR A 310 -7.00 -41.91 -66.92
CA THR A 310 -6.85 -43.14 -67.71
C THR A 310 -5.82 -42.99 -68.85
N GLU A 311 -5.14 -44.07 -69.24
CA GLU A 311 -4.84 -44.34 -70.65
C GLU A 311 -5.11 -45.84 -70.92
N THR A 312 -5.55 -46.17 -72.14
CA THR A 312 -6.11 -47.48 -72.51
C THR A 312 -5.10 -48.37 -73.24
N GLU A 313 -5.11 -49.66 -72.95
CA GLU A 313 -4.79 -50.68 -73.96
C GLU A 313 -5.56 -52.00 -73.72
N GLU A 314 -5.79 -52.76 -74.78
CA GLU A 314 -6.31 -54.16 -74.78
C GLU A 314 -5.12 -55.11 -74.46
N VAL A 315 -5.17 -56.44 -74.26
CA VAL A 315 -6.06 -57.59 -74.57
C VAL A 315 -5.80 -58.67 -73.45
N GLU A 316 -6.29 -59.92 -73.37
CA GLU A 316 -7.10 -60.83 -74.19
C GLU A 316 -7.96 -61.73 -73.26
N TYR A 317 -9.05 -62.33 -73.75
CA TYR A 317 -9.79 -63.39 -73.05
C TYR A 317 -9.15 -64.78 -73.24
N VAL A 318 -8.33 -65.23 -72.28
CA VAL A 318 -7.88 -66.63 -72.22
C VAL A 318 -8.83 -67.48 -71.36
N ARG A 319 -9.26 -68.62 -71.92
CA ARG A 319 -10.24 -69.56 -71.34
C ARG A 319 -9.54 -70.81 -70.82
N ILE A 320 -9.80 -71.20 -69.58
CA ILE A 320 -9.43 -72.49 -69.00
C ILE A 320 -10.66 -73.07 -68.27
N GLU A 321 -10.86 -74.38 -68.35
CA GLU A 321 -12.04 -75.10 -67.83
C GLU A 321 -11.66 -76.12 -66.75
N ALA A 322 -12.68 -76.52 -65.96
CA ALA A 322 -12.63 -77.58 -64.92
C ALA A 322 -11.78 -77.24 -63.67
N THR A 323 -12.01 -77.83 -62.49
CA THR A 323 -12.77 -79.08 -62.18
C THR A 323 -13.64 -78.92 -60.92
N GLU A 324 -14.72 -79.69 -60.81
CA GLU A 324 -15.52 -79.80 -59.58
C GLU A 324 -14.78 -80.55 -58.46
N GLU A 325 -14.98 -80.15 -57.20
CA GLU A 325 -15.20 -81.16 -56.14
C GLU A 325 -16.02 -80.62 -54.95
N ARG A 326 -16.97 -81.45 -54.50
CA ARG A 326 -17.82 -81.37 -53.29
C ARG A 326 -18.07 -82.85 -52.93
N PRO A 327 -18.15 -83.31 -51.66
CA PRO A 327 -18.64 -82.64 -50.45
C PRO A 327 -17.57 -82.70 -49.31
N SER A 328 -17.81 -82.49 -47.99
CA SER A 328 -19.00 -82.72 -47.16
C SER A 328 -19.07 -81.89 -45.86
N ALA A 329 -20.27 -81.90 -45.27
CA ALA A 329 -20.63 -81.35 -43.95
C ALA A 329 -20.55 -82.48 -42.86
N PRO A 330 -20.89 -82.32 -41.55
CA PRO A 330 -21.93 -81.41 -41.03
C PRO A 330 -21.75 -80.73 -39.64
N LEU A 331 -22.61 -79.73 -39.42
CA LEU A 331 -23.38 -79.38 -38.20
C LEU A 331 -22.77 -79.51 -36.78
N ASN A 332 -22.82 -78.39 -36.05
CA ASN A 332 -23.78 -78.18 -34.94
C ASN A 332 -24.00 -76.65 -34.77
N GLU A 333 -25.24 -76.13 -34.67
CA GLU A 333 -26.13 -76.04 -33.50
C GLU A 333 -25.67 -75.05 -32.40
N ILE A 334 -26.51 -74.14 -31.84
CA ILE A 334 -27.86 -73.66 -32.25
C ILE A 334 -28.20 -72.33 -31.53
N SER A 335 -29.22 -71.61 -32.02
CA SER A 335 -29.95 -70.49 -31.38
C SER A 335 -29.28 -69.12 -31.13
N ALA A 336 -29.97 -68.07 -31.60
CA ALA A 336 -29.99 -66.74 -30.95
C ALA A 336 -31.06 -66.73 -29.82
N PRO A 337 -31.35 -65.60 -29.13
CA PRO A 337 -32.14 -64.52 -29.73
C PRO A 337 -31.68 -63.10 -29.34
N ALA A 338 -32.33 -62.08 -29.93
CA ALA A 338 -32.25 -60.68 -29.51
C ALA A 338 -33.49 -60.27 -28.68
N SER A 339 -33.38 -59.18 -27.90
CA SER A 339 -34.53 -58.52 -27.25
C SER A 339 -34.25 -57.05 -26.91
N GLU A 340 -35.02 -56.15 -27.53
CA GLU A 340 -35.30 -54.77 -27.09
C GLU A 340 -36.41 -54.78 -25.98
N PRO A 341 -37.00 -53.64 -25.57
CA PRO A 341 -36.43 -52.38 -25.06
C PRO A 341 -37.02 -51.99 -23.68
N THR A 342 -36.66 -50.84 -23.10
CA THR A 342 -37.54 -50.14 -22.10
C THR A 342 -37.30 -48.63 -22.06
N GLU A 343 -38.39 -47.84 -22.04
CA GLU A 343 -38.42 -46.42 -21.68
C GLU A 343 -38.71 -46.24 -20.18
N VAL A 344 -38.27 -45.13 -19.56
CA VAL A 344 -38.84 -44.60 -18.28
C VAL A 344 -38.92 -43.07 -18.37
N SER A 345 -39.86 -42.48 -17.62
CA SER A 345 -40.50 -41.19 -17.89
C SER A 345 -39.93 -39.96 -17.15
N VAL A 346 -40.46 -38.79 -17.53
CA VAL A 346 -40.27 -37.45 -16.92
C VAL A 346 -41.21 -37.27 -15.71
N GLU A 347 -40.79 -36.48 -14.71
CA GLU A 347 -41.69 -35.75 -13.81
C GLU A 347 -41.24 -34.29 -13.65
N GLU A 348 -42.18 -33.40 -13.35
CA GLU A 348 -41.97 -31.96 -13.11
C GLU A 348 -41.67 -31.65 -11.63
N PHE A 349 -41.17 -30.45 -11.31
CA PHE A 349 -42.02 -29.41 -10.71
C PHE A 349 -41.33 -28.04 -10.66
N SER A 350 -42.14 -26.98 -10.77
CA SER A 350 -41.74 -25.58 -10.57
C SER A 350 -42.16 -25.07 -9.19
N GLN A 351 -41.61 -23.93 -8.74
CA GLN A 351 -42.37 -22.79 -8.20
C GLN A 351 -41.41 -21.60 -7.90
N ILE A 352 -41.95 -20.40 -7.71
CA ILE A 352 -41.21 -19.13 -7.51
C ILE A 352 -42.00 -18.25 -6.51
N GLN A 353 -41.33 -17.26 -5.89
CA GLN A 353 -41.92 -16.13 -5.14
C GLN A 353 -42.53 -16.48 -3.75
N GLU A 354 -42.64 -15.59 -2.74
CA GLU A 354 -42.25 -14.17 -2.66
C GLU A 354 -41.97 -13.65 -1.21
N THR A 355 -41.38 -12.45 -1.13
CA THR A 355 -41.62 -11.34 -0.16
C THR A 355 -41.67 -11.60 1.36
N THR A 356 -40.79 -10.91 2.10
CA THR A 356 -41.20 -10.07 3.25
C THR A 356 -40.20 -8.94 3.56
N LEU A 357 -40.72 -7.80 4.02
CA LEU A 357 -39.98 -6.61 4.48
C LEU A 357 -40.28 -6.35 5.96
N TYR A 358 -39.28 -5.97 6.76
CA TYR A 358 -39.50 -5.28 8.03
C TYR A 358 -38.32 -4.39 8.43
N THR A 359 -38.59 -3.30 9.15
CA THR A 359 -37.65 -2.25 9.55
C THR A 359 -37.44 -2.21 11.08
N PRO A 360 -36.31 -1.68 11.59
CA PRO A 360 -36.07 -1.55 13.02
C PRO A 360 -36.97 -0.49 13.68
N GLY A 361 -37.11 -0.55 15.02
CA GLY A 361 -37.84 0.44 15.82
C GLY A 361 -37.39 0.49 17.28
N ASP A 362 -36.72 1.59 17.62
CA ASP A 362 -36.83 2.48 18.78
C ASP A 362 -36.91 1.96 20.24
N ASP A 363 -36.08 2.61 21.06
CA ASP A 363 -36.22 3.06 22.46
C ASP A 363 -37.04 2.27 23.50
N HIS A 364 -36.40 2.08 24.66
CA HIS A 364 -36.98 2.58 25.92
C HIS A 364 -35.90 2.97 26.94
N SER A 365 -36.13 4.07 27.67
CA SER A 365 -35.17 4.68 28.61
C SER A 365 -35.69 4.70 30.06
N LEU A 366 -34.86 4.21 30.98
CA LEU A 366 -34.88 4.46 32.44
C LEU A 366 -33.40 4.39 32.89
N SER A 367 -32.71 5.42 33.37
CA SER A 367 -32.98 6.40 34.44
C SER A 367 -32.90 5.82 35.85
N SER A 368 -31.80 6.18 36.55
CA SER A 368 -31.71 6.49 38.01
C SER A 368 -32.10 5.37 39.02
N THR A 369 -31.37 5.09 40.11
CA THR A 369 -30.74 6.01 41.08
C THR A 369 -29.70 5.27 41.96
N GLN A 370 -28.49 5.82 42.09
CA GLN A 370 -27.63 5.93 43.29
C GLN A 370 -27.82 4.97 44.50
N GLU A 371 -26.73 4.31 44.92
CA GLU A 371 -26.22 4.34 46.31
C GLU A 371 -24.78 3.79 46.43
N ASP A 372 -23.82 4.69 46.70
CA ASP A 372 -22.58 4.46 47.49
C ASP A 372 -22.97 4.61 48.99
N PRO A 373 -22.21 4.11 50.01
CA PRO A 373 -20.74 4.18 50.04
C PRO A 373 -20.02 3.02 50.79
N GLU A 374 -18.70 3.21 51.00
CA GLU A 374 -17.83 2.55 52.01
C GLU A 374 -17.60 1.03 51.84
N SER A 375 -16.47 0.44 52.28
CA SER A 375 -15.09 0.93 52.49
C SER A 375 -14.22 -0.29 52.81
N ASP A 376 -13.01 -0.41 52.24
CA ASP A 376 -11.83 -0.71 53.08
C ASP A 376 -10.49 -0.54 52.36
N SER A 377 -9.43 -0.49 53.17
CA SER A 377 -8.03 -0.45 52.78
C SER A 377 -7.41 -1.86 52.68
N ILE A 378 -6.55 -2.07 51.67
CA ILE A 378 -5.38 -2.95 51.81
C ILE A 378 -4.19 -2.25 51.13
N ALA A 379 -3.06 -2.22 51.80
CA ALA A 379 -1.77 -1.78 51.24
C ALA A 379 -0.74 -2.89 51.41
N PHE A 380 0.09 -3.12 50.39
CA PHE A 380 1.43 -3.70 50.44
C PHE A 380 2.22 -3.28 49.19
#